data_AF-A0A7W1BUM7-F1
#
_entry.id   AF-A0A7W1BUM7-F1
#
_cell.length_a   1.000
_cell.length_b   1.000
_cell.length_c   1.000
_cell.angle_alpha   90.00
_cell.angle_beta   90.00
_cell.angle_gamma   90.00
#
_symmetry.space_group_name_H-M   'P 1'
#
loop_
_entity.id
_entity.type
_entity.pdbx_description
1 polymer ?
#
loop_
_entity_poly.entity_id
_entity_poly.type
_entity_poly.pdbx_seq_one_letter_code
_entity_poly.pdbx_strand_id
1 'polypeptide(L)' 'MVTRREFSAGLVLVRRMRGAYWLAAVRPQGKPEGVWALPKGLIDEGEGPAET' A
#
# COMPACT_ATOMS: atom_id res chain seq x y z
N MET A 1 -10.92 6.97 27.37
CA MET A 1 -10.07 7.39 26.24
C MET A 1 -10.82 7.06 24.96
N VAL A 2 -11.04 8.03 24.07
CA VAL A 2 -11.58 7.73 22.74
C VAL A 2 -10.40 7.33 21.85
N THR A 3 -10.42 6.13 21.29
CA THR A 3 -9.40 5.65 20.35
C THR A 3 -9.62 6.32 19.00
N ARG A 4 -8.61 7.00 18.46
CA ARG A 4 -8.63 7.50 17.08
C ARG A 4 -8.58 6.30 16.12
N ARG A 5 -9.53 6.23 15.20
CA ARG A 5 -9.50 5.24 14.11
C ARG A 5 -8.56 5.76 13.02
N GLU A 6 -7.72 4.87 12.52
CA GLU A 6 -6.87 5.11 11.37
C GLU A 6 -7.42 4.29 10.21
N PHE A 7 -7.67 4.95 9.08
CA PHE A 7 -8.12 4.31 7.85
C PHE A 7 -7.04 4.45 6.79
N SER A 8 -6.84 3.40 6.01
CA SER A 8 -5.83 3.35 4.95
C SER A 8 -6.35 2.57 3.76
N ALA A 9 -6.01 3.02 2.56
CA ALA A 9 -6.20 2.28 1.32
C ALA A 9 -4.85 1.88 0.73
N GLY A 10 -4.84 0.81 -0.06
CA GLY A 10 -3.62 0.30 -0.69
C GLY A 10 -3.87 -0.33 -2.05
N LEU A 11 -2.84 -0.35 -2.88
CA LEU A 11 -2.88 -0.82 -4.26
C LEU A 11 -2.11 -2.12 -4.42
N VAL A 12 -2.73 -3.10 -5.08
CA VAL A 12 -2.04 -4.28 -5.63
C VAL A 12 -1.98 -4.10 -7.15
N LEU A 13 -0.83 -3.66 -7.66
CA LEU A 13 -0.63 -3.56 -9.10
C LEU A 13 -0.02 -4.86 -9.63
N VAL A 14 -0.75 -5.55 -10.50
CA VAL A 14 -0.28 -6.76 -11.19
C VAL A 14 -0.23 -6.51 -12.69
N ARG A 15 0.87 -6.91 -13.33
CA ARG A 15 1.03 -6.82 -14.79
C ARG A 15 1.70 -8.05 -15.36
N ARG A 16 1.20 -8.56 -16.49
CA ARG A 16 1.90 -9.58 -17.27
C ARG A 16 2.96 -8.93 -18.15
N MET A 17 4.22 -9.29 -17.96
CA MET A 17 5.37 -8.77 -18.73
C MET A 17 6.32 -9.93 -19.02
N ARG A 18 6.77 -10.05 -20.28
CA ARG A 18 7.71 -11.09 -20.73
C ARG A 18 7.26 -12.52 -20.36
N GLY A 19 5.97 -12.80 -20.51
CA GLY A 19 5.39 -14.11 -20.22
C GLY A 19 5.13 -14.39 -18.73
N ALA A 20 5.63 -13.57 -17.80
CA ALA A 20 5.46 -13.73 -16.36
C ALA A 20 4.53 -12.67 -15.75
N TYR A 21 3.93 -12.96 -14.59
CA TYR A 21 3.23 -11.97 -13.77
C TYR A 21 4.21 -11.25 -12.87
N TRP A 22 4.08 -9.93 -12.80
CA TRP A 22 4.85 -9.04 -11.96
C TRP A 22 3.91 -8.29 -11.03
N LEU A 23 4.38 -8.00 -9.82
CA LEU A 23 3.72 -7.09 -8.89
C LEU A 23 4.65 -5.94 -8.51
N ALA A 24 4.09 -4.76 -8.27
CA ALA A 24 4.85 -3.64 -7.73
C ALA A 24 4.92 -3.72 -6.20
N ALA A 25 6.13 -3.71 -5.65
CA ALA A 25 6.39 -3.67 -4.22
C ALA A 25 7.66 -2.86 -3.92
N VAL A 26 7.74 -2.32 -2.71
CA VAL A 26 8.89 -1.55 -2.22
C VAL A 26 9.51 -2.21 -0.99
N ARG A 27 10.80 -1.96 -0.77
CA ARG A 27 11.48 -2.25 0.49
C ARG A 27 11.65 -0.94 1.27
N PRO A 28 10.73 -0.64 2.19
CA PRO A 28 10.77 0.63 2.93
C PRO A 28 12.03 0.73 3.78
N GLN A 29 12.65 1.92 3.76
CA GLN A 29 13.84 2.22 4.57
C GLN A 29 13.50 2.11 6.07
N GLY A 30 14.42 1.54 6.85
CA GLY A 30 14.26 1.42 8.31
C GLY A 30 13.31 0.30 8.76
N LYS A 31 12.82 -0.54 7.83
CA LYS A 31 12.14 -1.80 8.19
C LYS A 31 13.14 -2.96 8.23
N PRO A 32 12.84 -4.03 9.00
CA PRO A 32 13.66 -5.23 9.02
C PRO A 32 13.95 -5.78 7.62
N GLU A 33 15.09 -6.45 7.49
CA GLU A 33 15.46 -7.10 6.24
C GLU A 33 14.37 -8.12 5.82
N GLY A 34 14.13 -8.21 4.50
CA GLY A 34 13.11 -9.09 3.95
C GLY A 34 11.68 -8.52 3.98
N VAL A 35 11.45 -7.35 4.59
CA VAL A 35 10.13 -6.71 4.56
C VAL A 35 9.88 -6.06 3.20
N TRP A 36 8.82 -6.52 2.55
CA TRP A 36 8.22 -5.90 1.39
C TRP A 36 6.89 -5.25 1.76
N ALA A 37 6.60 -4.11 1.14
CA ALA A 37 5.34 -3.41 1.31
C ALA A 37 4.72 -3.10 -0.05
N LEU A 38 3.39 -3.10 -0.08
CA LEU A 38 2.61 -2.59 -1.19
C LEU A 38 2.39 -1.08 -1.01
N PRO A 39 2.19 -0.31 -2.11
CA PRO A 39 1.77 1.08 -2.00
C PRO A 39 0.49 1.19 -1.16
N LYS A 40 0.54 1.99 -0.10
CA LYS A 40 -0.63 2.33 0.72
C LYS A 40 -0.54 3.75 1.29
N GLY A 41 -1.66 4.44 1.34
CA GLY A 41 -1.82 5.75 1.95
C GLY A 41 -2.74 5.71 3.18
N LEU A 42 -2.76 6.79 3.95
CA LEU A 42 -3.86 7.06 4.89
C LEU A 42 -5.01 7.66 4.09
N ILE A 43 -6.24 7.38 4.51
CA ILE A 43 -7.42 8.02 3.94
C ILE A 43 -7.69 9.30 4.74
N ASP A 44 -7.69 10.44 4.06
CA ASP A 44 -7.97 11.73 4.66
C ASP A 44 -9.49 11.95 4.88
N GLU A 45 -9.84 12.98 5.66
CA GLU A 45 -11.24 13.30 5.93
C GLU A 45 -11.96 13.72 4.64
N GLY A 46 -13.03 13.00 4.30
CA GLY A 46 -13.80 13.24 3.08
C GLY A 46 -13.24 12.55 1.84
N GLU A 47 -12.07 11.92 1.93
CA GLU A 47 -11.46 11.14 0.85
C GLU A 47 -12.06 9.72 0.79
N GLY A 48 -12.36 9.25 -0.42
CA GLY A 48 -12.73 7.88 -0.70
C GLY A 48 -11.51 6.96 -0.85
N PRO A 49 -11.61 5.66 -0.52
CA PRO A 49 -10.47 4.74 -0.60
C PRO A 49 -9.79 4.60 -1.97
N ALA A 50 -10.49 4.95 -3.07
CA ALA A 50 -9.93 4.87 -4.43
C ALA A 50 -9.23 6.16 -4.87
N GLU A 51 -9.35 7.23 -4.08
CA GLU A 51 -8.77 8.55 -4.34
C GLU A 51 -7.37 8.70 -3.71
N THR A 52 -7.08 7.88 -2.69
CA THR A 52 -5.79 7.74 -2.01
C THR A 52 -4.71 7.09 -2.88
#